data_AF-A0A844X766-F1
#
_entry.id   AF-A0A844X766-F1
#
_cell.length_a   1.000
_cell.length_b   1.000
_cell.length_c   1.000
_cell.angle_alpha   90.00
_cell.angle_beta   90.00
_cell.angle_gamma   90.00
#
_symmetry.space_group_name_H-M   'P 1'
#
loop_
_entity.id
_entity.type
_entity.pdbx_description
1 polymer ?
#
loop_
_entity_poly.entity_id
_entity_poly.type
_entity_poly.pdbx_seq_one_letter_code
_entity_poly.pdbx_strand_id
1 'polypeptide(L)'
;MNDQEFIENLKKEILNEAYNYYFDSLKKSLNGTDKSWLDSKELYNSLDDKQKERLKSFIRLVMIDTISSILGKLDNISSFSNQKGLFELRLNDKVISGDLQDIFLEQMENEN
;
A
#
# COMPACT_ATOMS: atom_id res chain seq x y z
N MET A 1 11.92 -4.54 -16.21
CA MET A 1 11.00 -3.76 -15.38
C MET A 1 10.76 -2.40 -16.03
N ASN A 2 9.65 -2.31 -16.76
CA ASN A 2 9.00 -1.07 -17.15
C ASN A 2 8.09 -0.59 -16.00
N ASP A 3 7.36 0.50 -16.25
CA ASP A 3 6.30 1.04 -15.40
C ASP A 3 5.22 0.02 -15.01
N GLN A 4 4.69 -0.74 -15.98
CA GLN A 4 3.69 -1.78 -15.74
C GLN A 4 4.21 -2.88 -14.79
N GLU A 5 5.38 -3.45 -15.10
CA GLU A 5 6.05 -4.46 -14.28
C GLU A 5 6.40 -3.90 -12.89
N PHE A 6 6.74 -2.61 -12.79
CA PHE A 6 6.99 -1.95 -11.51
C PHE A 6 5.72 -1.89 -10.65
N ILE A 7 4.60 -1.46 -11.24
CA ILE A 7 3.31 -1.39 -10.52
C ILE A 7 2.80 -2.78 -10.14
N GLU A 8 2.93 -3.78 -11.01
CA GLU A 8 2.57 -5.16 -10.70
C GLU A 8 3.34 -5.70 -9.47
N ASN A 9 4.66 -5.48 -9.43
CA ASN A 9 5.48 -5.91 -8.30
C ASN A 9 5.17 -5.10 -7.03
N LEU A 10 4.95 -3.78 -7.15
CA LEU A 10 4.54 -2.94 -6.03
C LEU A 10 3.22 -3.42 -5.43
N LYS A 11 2.22 -3.68 -6.26
CA LYS A 11 0.92 -4.21 -5.84
C LYS A 11 1.06 -5.57 -5.15
N LYS A 12 1.88 -6.45 -5.71
CA LYS A 12 2.13 -7.77 -5.11
C LYS A 12 2.79 -7.66 -3.74
N GLU A 13 3.95 -7.03 -3.67
CA GLU A 13 4.81 -7.08 -2.48
C GLU A 13 4.39 -6.07 -1.41
N ILE A 14 4.01 -4.86 -1.81
CA ILE A 14 3.74 -3.75 -0.87
C ILE A 14 2.26 -3.69 -0.49
N LEU A 15 1.34 -3.91 -1.43
CA LEU A 15 -0.08 -3.93 -1.10
C LEU A 15 -0.51 -5.30 -0.58
N ASN A 16 -0.34 -6.37 -1.35
CA ASN A 16 -0.95 -7.66 -1.03
C ASN A 16 -0.18 -8.46 0.03
N GLU A 17 1.13 -8.65 -0.14
CA GLU A 17 1.94 -9.44 0.79
C GLU A 17 2.04 -8.77 2.16
N ALA A 18 2.30 -7.46 2.22
CA ALA A 18 2.34 -6.74 3.49
C ALA A 18 0.97 -6.77 4.21
N TYR A 19 -0.12 -6.50 3.49
CA TYR A 19 -1.48 -6.57 4.06
C TYR A 19 -1.77 -7.95 4.67
N ASN A 20 -1.49 -9.02 3.92
CA ASN A 20 -1.69 -10.39 4.39
C ASN A 20 -0.79 -10.71 5.59
N TYR A 21 0.48 -10.30 5.54
CA TYR A 21 1.43 -10.49 6.63
C TYR A 21 0.91 -9.91 7.96
N TYR A 22 0.41 -8.67 7.95
CA TYR A 22 -0.09 -8.04 9.18
C TYR A 22 -1.30 -8.78 9.75
N PHE A 23 -2.33 -9.07 8.94
CA PHE A 23 -3.53 -9.75 9.43
C PHE A 23 -3.30 -11.22 9.81
N ASP A 24 -2.40 -11.93 9.14
CA ASP A 24 -2.05 -13.29 9.54
C ASP A 24 -1.20 -13.33 10.80
N SER A 25 -0.37 -12.30 11.02
CA SER A 25 0.41 -12.16 12.26
C SER A 25 -0.49 -11.91 13.48
N LEU A 26 -1.56 -11.12 13.33
CA LEU A 26 -2.55 -10.88 14.40
C LEU A 26 -3.28 -12.16 14.83
N LYS A 27 -3.46 -13.14 13.93
CA LYS A 27 -4.08 -14.44 14.24
C LYS A 27 -3.16 -15.40 15.00
N LYS A 28 -1.84 -15.28 14.85
CA LYS A 28 -0.85 -16.18 15.45
C LYS A 28 -0.57 -15.80 16.91
N SER A 29 -0.09 -16.75 17.72
CA SER A 29 0.48 -16.42 19.04
C SER A 29 1.70 -15.51 18.83
N LEU A 30 1.64 -14.27 19.34
CA LEU A 30 2.77 -13.36 19.26
C LEU A 30 3.75 -13.76 20.35
N ASN A 31 4.92 -14.25 19.95
CA ASN A 31 6.05 -14.40 20.85
C ASN A 31 6.86 -13.11 20.77
N GLY A 32 6.43 -12.07 21.49
CA GLY A 32 7.07 -10.76 21.41
C GLY A 32 6.65 -9.80 22.51
N THR A 33 7.52 -8.85 22.83
CA THR A 33 7.32 -7.79 23.84
C THR A 33 6.98 -6.44 23.21
N ASP A 34 6.78 -6.37 21.89
CA ASP A 34 6.41 -5.14 21.21
C ASP A 34 4.98 -4.75 21.56
N LYS A 35 4.86 -3.67 22.33
CA LYS A 35 3.57 -3.15 22.82
C LYS A 35 2.61 -2.82 21.68
N SER A 36 3.09 -2.28 20.56
CA SER A 36 2.22 -1.90 19.44
C SER A 36 1.55 -3.13 18.82
N TRP A 37 2.29 -4.24 18.72
CA TRP A 37 1.76 -5.52 18.26
C TRP A 37 0.79 -6.16 19.25
N LEU A 38 1.10 -6.08 20.55
CA LEU A 38 0.23 -6.59 21.60
C LEU A 38 -1.11 -5.84 21.63
N ASP A 39 -1.07 -4.50 21.66
CA ASP A 39 -2.26 -3.63 21.68
C ASP A 39 -3.11 -3.85 20.41
N SER A 40 -2.48 -3.94 19.24
CA SER A 40 -3.17 -4.21 17.97
C SER A 40 -3.86 -5.57 17.97
N LYS A 41 -3.23 -6.58 18.56
CA LYS A 41 -3.80 -7.92 18.67
C LYS A 41 -4.95 -7.98 19.65
N GLU A 42 -4.84 -7.31 20.79
CA GLU A 42 -5.93 -7.19 21.77
C GLU A 42 -7.16 -6.56 21.10
N LEU A 43 -6.98 -5.43 20.42
CA LEU A 43 -8.05 -4.78 19.65
C LEU A 43 -8.64 -5.72 18.60
N TYR A 44 -7.81 -6.33 17.74
CA TYR A 44 -8.30 -7.22 16.69
C TYR A 44 -9.10 -8.39 17.24
N ASN A 45 -8.70 -8.95 18.38
CA ASN A 45 -9.41 -10.06 19.03
C ASN A 45 -10.72 -9.64 19.70
N SER A 46 -10.86 -8.38 20.11
CA SER A 46 -12.11 -7.85 20.68
C SER A 46 -13.23 -7.67 19.64
N LEU A 47 -12.89 -7.68 18.34
CA LEU A 47 -13.84 -7.51 17.24
C LEU A 47 -14.51 -8.83 16.85
N ASP A 48 -15.79 -8.74 16.50
CA ASP A 48 -16.49 -9.83 15.82
C ASP A 48 -16.00 -10.01 14.37
N ASP A 49 -16.40 -11.10 13.71
CA ASP A 49 -15.92 -11.41 12.36
C ASP A 49 -16.34 -10.36 11.32
N LYS A 50 -17.55 -9.78 11.47
CA LYS A 50 -18.03 -8.74 10.55
C LYS A 50 -17.25 -7.44 10.74
N GLN A 51 -16.91 -7.10 11.98
CA GLN A 51 -16.08 -5.96 12.32
C GLN A 51 -14.63 -6.15 11.83
N LYS A 52 -14.08 -7.36 11.94
CA LYS A 52 -12.75 -7.70 11.39
C LYS A 52 -12.70 -7.53 9.88
N GLU A 53 -13.71 -8.02 9.15
CA GLU A 53 -13.77 -7.82 7.69
C GLU A 53 -13.92 -6.34 7.32
N ARG A 54 -14.71 -5.56 8.07
CA ARG A 54 -14.79 -4.10 7.86
C ARG A 54 -13.46 -3.38 8.12
N LEU A 55 -12.75 -3.76 9.18
CA LEU A 55 -11.43 -3.21 9.50
C LEU A 55 -10.44 -3.53 8.37
N LYS A 56 -10.41 -4.79 7.93
CA LYS A 56 -9.61 -5.26 6.80
C LYS A 56 -9.87 -4.45 5.53
N SER A 57 -11.13 -4.29 5.14
CA SER A 57 -11.50 -3.47 3.98
C SER A 57 -11.04 -2.02 4.12
N PHE A 58 -11.23 -1.42 5.31
CA PHE A 58 -10.78 -0.05 5.57
C PHE A 58 -9.26 0.09 5.48
N ILE A 59 -8.50 -0.84 6.05
CA ILE A 59 -7.03 -0.83 5.97
C ILE A 59 -6.57 -1.01 4.52
N ARG A 60 -7.21 -1.89 3.73
CA ARG A 60 -6.90 -2.04 2.30
C ARG A 60 -7.14 -0.73 1.56
N LEU A 61 -8.27 -0.05 1.80
CA LEU A 61 -8.56 1.26 1.22
C LEU A 61 -7.48 2.30 1.58
N VAL A 62 -7.13 2.42 2.86
CA VAL A 62 -6.08 3.34 3.32
C VAL A 62 -4.73 3.05 2.64
N MET A 63 -4.36 1.78 2.48
CA MET A 63 -3.12 1.39 1.78
C MET A 63 -3.15 1.79 0.30
N ILE A 64 -4.28 1.55 -0.39
CA ILE A 64 -4.46 1.94 -1.80
C ILE A 64 -4.34 3.46 -1.95
N ASP A 65 -5.05 4.23 -1.12
CA ASP A 65 -5.02 5.69 -1.16
C ASP A 65 -3.62 6.25 -0.88
N THR A 66 -2.91 5.65 0.08
CA THR A 66 -1.55 6.04 0.44
C THR A 66 -0.58 5.78 -0.72
N ILE A 67 -0.62 4.57 -1.30
CA ILE A 67 0.22 4.20 -2.44
C ILE A 67 -0.09 5.11 -3.63
N SER A 68 -1.37 5.26 -3.98
CA SER A 68 -1.81 6.13 -5.07
C SER A 68 -1.34 7.57 -4.87
N SER A 69 -1.47 8.11 -3.66
CA SER A 69 -0.99 9.46 -3.36
C SER A 69 0.52 9.60 -3.53
N ILE A 70 1.32 8.58 -3.17
CA ILE A 70 2.78 8.60 -3.37
C ILE A 70 3.10 8.56 -4.86
N LEU A 71 2.47 7.66 -5.62
CA LEU A 71 2.68 7.55 -7.07
C LEU A 71 2.32 8.85 -7.77
N GLY A 72 1.20 9.49 -7.40
CA GLY A 72 0.81 10.80 -7.95
C GLY A 72 1.78 11.93 -7.62
N LYS A 73 2.60 11.80 -6.55
CA LYS A 73 3.73 12.71 -6.31
C LYS A 73 4.90 12.40 -7.26
N LEU A 74 5.23 11.13 -7.45
CA LEU A 74 6.32 10.69 -8.33
C LEU A 74 6.06 11.01 -9.80
N ASP A 75 4.80 10.94 -10.23
CA ASP A 75 4.36 11.32 -11.58
C ASP A 75 4.18 12.83 -11.75
N ASN A 76 4.33 13.61 -10.67
CA ASN A 76 4.10 15.05 -10.63
C ASN A 76 2.65 15.48 -10.96
N ILE A 77 1.67 14.57 -10.83
CA ILE A 77 0.22 14.88 -10.87
C ILE A 77 -0.15 15.81 -9.72
N SER A 78 0.52 15.66 -8.58
CA SER A 78 0.52 16.64 -7.51
C SER A 78 1.94 16.83 -6.95
N SER A 79 2.18 17.93 -6.23
CA SER A 79 3.53 18.24 -5.70
C SER A 79 3.53 18.40 -4.19
N PHE A 80 4.69 18.27 -3.56
CA PHE A 80 4.86 18.69 -2.17
C PHE A 80 4.91 20.22 -2.08
N SER A 81 4.52 20.79 -0.95
CA SER A 81 4.41 22.25 -0.75
C SER A 81 5.69 23.02 -1.08
N ASN A 82 6.86 22.42 -0.82
CA ASN A 82 8.17 23.04 -1.06
C ASN A 82 8.96 22.34 -2.16
N GLN A 83 8.28 21.58 -3.04
CA GLN A 83 8.94 20.86 -4.12
C GLN A 83 9.56 21.84 -5.11
N LYS A 84 10.87 21.67 -5.37
CA LYS A 84 11.59 22.38 -6.43
C LYS A 84 11.96 21.36 -7.51
N GLY A 85 11.50 21.62 -8.73
CA GLY A 85 11.69 20.70 -9.85
C GLY A 85 10.68 19.55 -9.87
N LEU A 86 10.86 18.67 -10.86
CA LEU A 86 10.01 17.49 -11.07
C LEU A 86 10.75 16.25 -10.57
N PHE A 87 10.00 15.30 -10.01
CA PHE A 87 10.54 13.96 -9.81
C PHE A 87 10.69 13.25 -11.15
N GLU A 88 11.74 12.44 -11.23
CA GLU A 88 11.96 11.52 -12.34
C GLU A 88 12.42 10.19 -11.76
N LEU A 89 11.55 9.19 -11.75
CA LEU A 89 11.91 7.85 -11.34
C LEU A 89 12.50 7.12 -12.54
N ARG A 90 13.75 6.66 -12.38
CA ARG A 90 14.47 5.91 -13.41
C ARG A 90 14.82 4.51 -12.93
N LEU A 91 14.74 3.56 -13.85
CA LEU A 91 15.41 2.27 -13.73
C LEU A 91 16.49 2.19 -14.80
N ASN A 92 17.75 2.25 -14.37
CA ASN A 92 18.90 2.49 -15.25
C ASN A 92 18.66 3.77 -16.08
N ASP A 93 18.74 3.69 -17.41
CA ASP A 93 18.58 4.84 -18.29
C ASP A 93 17.11 5.10 -18.69
N LYS A 94 16.17 4.25 -18.26
CA LYS A 94 14.74 4.37 -18.61
C LYS A 94 13.97 5.13 -17.53
N VAL A 95 13.29 6.20 -17.91
CA VAL A 95 12.27 6.85 -17.06
C VAL A 95 11.05 5.95 -16.99
N ILE A 96 10.56 5.70 -15.78
CA ILE A 96 9.35 4.91 -15.52
C ILE A 96 8.25 5.71 -14.81
N SER A 97 8.55 6.92 -14.32
CA SER A 97 7.55 7.88 -13.84
C SER A 97 6.82 8.56 -15.00
N GLY A 98 5.55 8.90 -14.80
CA GLY A 98 4.69 9.61 -15.74
C GLY A 98 3.24 9.15 -15.60
N ASP A 99 3.03 7.84 -15.55
CA ASP A 99 1.70 7.20 -15.55
C ASP A 99 1.55 6.16 -14.42
N LEU A 100 2.45 6.13 -13.43
CA LEU A 100 2.48 5.10 -12.38
C LEU A 100 1.17 5.06 -11.56
N GLN A 101 0.63 6.22 -11.20
CA GLN A 101 -0.61 6.34 -10.44
C GLN A 101 -1.79 5.79 -11.24
N ASP A 102 -1.90 6.17 -12.51
CA ASP A 102 -3.01 5.75 -13.37
C ASP A 102 -2.98 4.24 -13.60
N ILE A 103 -1.80 3.68 -13.90
CA ILE A 103 -1.61 2.23 -14.02
C ILE A 103 -2.03 1.51 -12.73
N PHE A 104 -1.64 2.03 -11.57
CA PHE A 104 -2.01 1.43 -10.29
C PHE A 104 -3.52 1.48 -10.04
N LEU A 105 -4.16 2.62 -10.28
CA LEU A 105 -5.60 2.79 -10.08
C LEU A 105 -6.41 1.91 -11.03
N GLU A 106 -6.04 1.82 -12.31
CA GLU A 106 -6.67 0.91 -13.28
C GLU A 106 -6.59 -0.54 -12.78
N GLN A 107 -5.44 -0.97 -12.25
CA GLN A 107 -5.29 -2.30 -11.66
C GLN A 107 -6.11 -2.53 -10.39
N MET A 108 -6.52 -1.48 -9.66
CA MET A 108 -7.41 -1.58 -8.49
C MET A 108 -8.88 -1.59 -8.89
N GLU A 109 -9.27 -0.81 -9.90
CA GLU A 109 -10.64 -0.78 -10.43
C GLU A 109 -11.04 -2.13 -11.02
N ASN A 110 -10.10 -2.81 -11.71
CA ASN A 110 -10.32 -4.14 -12.29
C ASN A 110 -10.39 -5.28 -11.25
N GLU A 111 -10.13 -5.03 -9.96
CA GLU A 111 -10.24 -6.03 -8.88
C GLU A 111 -11.60 -6.02 -8.16
N ASN A 112 -12.39 -4.95 -8.33
CA ASN A 112 -13.71 -4.78 -7.69
C ASN A 112 -14.84 -5.37 -8.54
#